data_AF-A0A497P475-F1
#
_entry.id   AF-A0A497P475-F1
#
_cell.length_a   1.000
_cell.length_b   1.000
_cell.length_c   1.000
_cell.angle_alpha   90.00
_cell.angle_beta   90.00
_cell.angle_gamma   90.00
#
_symmetry.space_group_name_H-M   'P 1'
#
loop_
_entity.id
_entity.type
_entity.pdbx_description
1 polymer ?
#
loop_
_entity_poly.entity_id
_entity_poly.type
_entity_poly.pdbx_seq_one_letter_code
_entity_poly.pdbx_strand_id
1 'polypeptide(L)'
;MEYVRAEKTTNLTFSNMITSRLGGETITLCYQCGTCASSCPVAKLTPRFNPRELIKLSLLGEKDEVISGDAIWLCCSCYNCQERCPQKVEIADVIYALRNIALEEGYIPNIYSEFASALLNDGRIVKVSKFVENKRSALGLPSLQPTGVDAIRKILSATGFNKLQQKKEETS
;
A
#
# COMPACT_ATOMS: atom_id res chain seq x y z
N MET A 1 45.43 7.29 -2.07
CA MET A 1 44.07 7.35 -1.50
C MET A 1 43.14 6.91 -2.61
N GLU A 2 42.99 5.60 -2.78
CA GLU A 2 42.18 5.02 -3.85
C GLU A 2 40.71 5.12 -3.44
N TYR A 3 39.95 5.89 -4.22
CA TYR A 3 38.49 5.92 -4.14
C TYR A 3 37.98 4.59 -4.70
N VAL A 4 37.67 3.64 -3.81
CA VAL A 4 36.93 2.44 -4.16
C VAL A 4 35.52 2.88 -4.54
N ARG A 5 35.23 3.01 -5.84
CA ARG A 5 33.87 3.04 -6.35
C ARG A 5 33.29 1.67 -6.09
N ALA A 6 32.44 1.54 -5.07
CA ALA A 6 31.54 0.41 -4.97
C ALA A 6 30.72 0.39 -6.26
N GLU A 7 30.93 -0.63 -7.10
CA GLU A 7 30.10 -0.88 -8.26
C GLU A 7 28.69 -1.20 -7.75
N LYS A 8 27.82 -0.16 -7.72
CA LYS A 8 26.38 -0.37 -7.56
C LYS A 8 25.90 -1.00 -8.85
N THR A 9 25.93 -2.33 -8.90
CA THR A 9 25.22 -3.12 -9.91
C THR A 9 23.75 -2.70 -9.81
N THR A 10 23.28 -1.81 -10.70
CA THR A 10 21.89 -1.39 -10.74
C THR A 10 21.05 -2.65 -10.91
N ASN A 11 20.39 -3.07 -9.84
CA ASN A 11 19.61 -4.29 -9.80
C ASN A 11 18.27 -3.99 -10.49
N LEU A 12 18.31 -3.93 -11.83
CA LEU A 12 17.16 -3.70 -12.73
C LEU A 12 15.98 -4.67 -12.45
N THR A 13 16.24 -5.74 -11.71
CA THR A 13 15.25 -6.70 -11.22
C THR A 13 14.11 -6.04 -10.46
N PHE A 14 14.36 -5.04 -9.60
CA PHE A 14 13.27 -4.46 -8.79
C PHE A 14 12.36 -3.54 -9.61
N SER A 15 12.92 -2.70 -10.48
CA SER A 15 12.13 -1.88 -11.40
C SER A 15 11.25 -2.75 -12.31
N ASN A 16 11.81 -3.85 -12.84
CA ASN A 16 11.06 -4.82 -13.64
C ASN A 16 9.95 -5.52 -12.82
N MET A 17 10.22 -5.81 -11.54
CA MET A 17 9.22 -6.37 -10.64
C MET A 17 8.06 -5.39 -10.46
N ILE A 18 8.32 -4.10 -10.30
CA ILE A 18 7.28 -3.06 -10.17
C ILE A 18 6.49 -2.91 -11.46
N THR A 19 7.14 -2.80 -12.62
CA THR A 19 6.45 -2.63 -13.91
C THR A 19 5.60 -3.84 -14.30
N SER A 20 5.87 -5.01 -13.72
CA SER A 20 5.06 -6.22 -13.90
C SER A 20 3.82 -6.26 -12.99
N ARG A 21 3.61 -5.25 -12.13
CA ARG A 21 2.43 -5.14 -11.25
C ARG A 21 1.43 -4.14 -11.81
N LEU A 22 0.15 -4.43 -11.57
CA LEU A 22 -0.93 -3.50 -11.83
C LEU A 22 -0.68 -2.18 -11.07
N GLY A 23 -0.65 -1.07 -11.81
CA GLY A 23 -0.38 0.27 -11.31
C GLY A 23 1.11 0.65 -11.26
N GLY A 24 2.02 -0.28 -11.54
CA GLY A 24 3.47 -0.05 -11.54
C GLY A 24 4.07 0.27 -12.91
N GLU A 25 3.30 0.11 -13.98
CA GLU A 25 3.75 0.08 -15.38
C GLU A 25 4.45 1.37 -15.81
N THR A 26 4.02 2.51 -15.27
CA THR A 26 4.46 3.85 -15.69
C THR A 26 5.67 4.38 -14.91
N ILE A 27 6.20 3.64 -13.93
CA ILE A 27 7.28 4.12 -13.04
C ILE A 27 8.54 4.57 -13.80
N THR A 28 8.88 3.88 -14.89
CA THR A 28 10.10 4.12 -15.69
C THR A 28 10.04 5.41 -16.52
N LEU A 29 8.87 6.05 -16.63
CA LEU A 29 8.72 7.36 -17.28
C LEU A 29 9.24 8.52 -16.39
N CYS A 30 9.55 8.25 -15.12
CA CYS A 30 9.94 9.29 -14.18
C CYS A 30 11.33 9.87 -14.50
N TYR A 31 11.38 11.17 -14.77
CA TYR A 31 12.61 11.97 -14.91
C TYR A 31 12.99 12.82 -13.67
N GLN A 32 12.44 12.50 -12.49
CA GLN A 32 12.83 13.09 -11.19
C GLN A 32 12.64 14.62 -11.00
N CYS A 33 11.69 15.26 -11.70
CA CYS A 33 11.42 16.71 -11.55
C CYS A 33 10.98 17.18 -10.15
N GLY A 34 10.32 16.33 -9.35
CA GLY A 34 9.83 16.68 -8.01
C GLY A 34 8.45 17.34 -7.90
N THR A 35 7.68 17.46 -8.98
CA THR A 35 6.28 17.93 -8.92
C THR A 35 5.44 17.12 -7.91
N CYS A 36 5.65 15.81 -7.85
CA CYS A 36 4.99 14.92 -6.89
C CYS A 36 5.30 15.29 -5.43
N ALA A 37 6.57 15.60 -5.11
CA ALA A 37 6.98 15.98 -3.76
C ALA A 37 6.38 17.33 -3.35
N SER A 38 6.42 18.33 -4.24
CA SER A 38 5.83 19.66 -3.99
C SER A 38 4.30 19.62 -3.79
N SER A 39 3.64 18.68 -4.47
CA SER A 39 2.18 18.50 -4.41
C SER A 39 1.72 17.66 -3.21
N CYS A 40 2.62 16.94 -2.56
CA CYS A 40 2.27 16.02 -1.50
C CYS A 40 2.00 16.76 -0.18
N PRO A 41 0.83 16.55 0.47
CA PRO A 41 0.58 17.12 1.79
C PRO A 41 1.44 16.46 2.87
N VAL A 42 1.72 15.15 2.75
CA VAL A 42 2.50 14.39 3.75
C VAL A 42 3.97 14.81 3.74
N ALA A 43 4.57 14.96 2.56
CA ALA A 43 5.97 15.38 2.43
C ALA A 43 6.23 16.81 2.97
N LYS A 44 5.19 17.65 3.06
CA LYS A 44 5.28 18.97 3.70
C LYS A 44 5.27 18.91 5.23
N LEU A 45 4.69 17.85 5.81
CA LEU A 45 4.52 17.69 7.24
C LEU A 45 5.63 16.87 7.89
N THR A 46 6.18 15.88 7.17
CA THR A 46 7.20 14.99 7.73
C THR A 46 8.26 14.61 6.68
N PRO A 47 9.56 14.61 7.05
CA PRO A 47 10.63 14.19 6.15
C PRO A 47 10.64 12.67 5.92
N ARG A 48 9.86 11.89 6.68
CA ARG A 48 9.79 10.42 6.57
C ARG A 48 9.17 9.93 5.26
N PHE A 49 8.52 10.82 4.50
CA PHE A 49 7.90 10.47 3.24
C PHE A 49 8.18 11.54 2.18
N ASN A 50 8.70 11.09 1.04
CA ASN A 50 8.81 11.91 -0.15
C ASN A 50 8.55 11.03 -1.39
N PRO A 51 7.47 11.27 -2.15
CA PRO A 51 7.15 10.42 -3.29
C PRO A 51 8.19 10.50 -4.41
N ARG A 52 8.96 11.59 -4.53
CA ARG A 52 10.06 11.65 -5.50
C ARG A 52 11.18 10.69 -5.12
N GLU A 53 11.60 10.75 -3.85
CA GLU A 53 12.68 9.92 -3.35
C GLU A 53 12.31 8.44 -3.39
N LEU A 54 11.07 8.11 -3.04
CA LEU A 54 10.55 6.74 -3.14
C LEU A 54 10.69 6.19 -4.57
N ILE A 55 10.22 6.95 -5.57
CA ILE A 55 10.34 6.54 -6.98
C ILE A 55 11.82 6.45 -7.41
N LYS A 56 12.69 7.33 -6.90
CA LYS A 56 14.14 7.28 -7.17
C LYS A 56 14.74 5.97 -6.68
N LEU A 57 14.50 5.63 -5.42
CA LEU A 57 15.01 4.41 -4.79
C LEU A 57 14.47 3.15 -5.48
N SER A 58 13.18 3.15 -5.85
CA SER A 58 12.58 2.08 -6.64
C SER A 58 13.28 1.86 -7.99
N LEU A 59 13.59 2.94 -8.73
CA LEU A 59 14.30 2.84 -10.01
C LEU A 59 15.78 2.45 -9.86
N LEU A 60 16.42 2.81 -8.73
CA LEU A 60 17.78 2.41 -8.40
C LEU A 60 17.91 0.95 -7.94
N GLY A 61 16.78 0.28 -7.68
CA GLY A 61 16.75 -1.11 -7.24
C GLY A 61 16.93 -1.29 -5.73
N GLU A 62 16.78 -0.22 -4.94
CA GLU A 62 16.94 -0.22 -3.47
C GLU A 62 15.66 -0.78 -2.81
N LYS A 63 15.33 -2.05 -3.11
CA LYS A 63 14.06 -2.69 -2.73
C LYS A 63 13.82 -2.64 -1.22
N ASP A 64 14.80 -3.10 -0.44
CA ASP A 64 14.63 -3.27 1.01
C ASP A 64 14.37 -1.93 1.70
N GLU A 65 15.03 -0.85 1.24
CA GLU A 65 14.79 0.51 1.73
C GLU A 65 13.36 0.99 1.42
N VAL A 66 12.83 0.61 0.26
CA VAL A 66 11.48 1.00 -0.19
C VAL A 66 10.38 0.26 0.55
N ILE A 67 10.51 -1.07 0.75
CA ILE A 67 9.39 -1.91 1.22
C ILE A 67 9.41 -2.26 2.71
N SER A 68 10.58 -2.26 3.37
CA SER A 68 10.68 -2.66 4.78
C SER A 68 10.28 -1.57 5.77
N GLY A 69 10.38 -0.30 5.34
CA GLY A 69 10.04 0.86 6.16
C GLY A 69 8.55 1.23 6.13
N ASP A 70 8.21 2.31 6.84
CA ASP A 70 6.83 2.80 6.91
C ASP A 70 6.46 3.81 5.80
N ALA A 71 7.45 4.27 5.02
CA ALA A 71 7.29 5.37 4.06
C ALA A 71 6.11 5.15 3.09
N ILE A 72 6.02 3.97 2.45
CA ILE A 72 4.91 3.67 1.52
C ILE A 72 3.53 3.71 2.20
N TRP A 73 3.46 3.45 3.50
CA TRP A 73 2.22 3.46 4.28
C TRP A 73 1.80 4.86 4.73
N LEU A 74 2.70 5.84 4.69
CA LEU A 74 2.39 7.24 4.98
C LEU A 74 1.61 7.95 3.85
N CYS A 75 1.64 7.42 2.63
CA CYS A 75 0.89 8.00 1.51
C CYS A 75 -0.63 7.93 1.77
N CYS A 76 -1.31 9.08 1.75
CA CYS A 76 -2.77 9.15 1.94
C CYS A 76 -3.60 8.78 0.70
N SER A 77 -2.95 8.39 -0.41
CA SER A 77 -3.64 8.08 -1.68
C SER A 77 -4.57 9.20 -2.17
N CYS A 78 -4.14 10.45 -2.07
CA CYS A 78 -4.93 11.62 -2.50
C CYS A 78 -4.81 11.95 -4.00
N TYR A 79 -4.01 11.20 -4.76
CA TYR A 79 -3.80 11.33 -6.21
C TYR A 79 -3.22 12.66 -6.74
N ASN A 80 -3.00 13.69 -5.91
CA ASN A 80 -2.42 14.98 -6.34
C ASN A 80 -1.10 14.86 -7.13
N CYS A 81 -0.22 13.92 -6.75
CA CYS A 81 1.07 13.72 -7.42
C CYS A 81 0.89 13.12 -8.84
N GLN A 82 -0.10 12.26 -9.01
CA GLN A 82 -0.42 11.58 -10.26
C GLN A 82 -1.03 12.57 -11.26
N GLU A 83 -2.05 13.32 -10.83
CA GLU A 83 -2.73 14.32 -11.67
C GLU A 83 -1.78 15.39 -12.21
N ARG A 84 -0.78 15.77 -11.42
CA ARG A 84 0.18 16.83 -11.78
C ARG A 84 1.45 16.32 -12.42
N CYS A 85 1.61 15.01 -12.60
CA CYS A 85 2.83 14.46 -13.16
C CYS A 85 2.96 14.84 -14.65
N PRO A 86 4.01 15.59 -15.04
CA PRO A 86 4.22 15.99 -16.44
C PRO A 86 4.62 14.81 -17.34
N GLN A 87 5.07 13.70 -16.76
CA GLN A 87 5.42 12.46 -17.47
C GLN A 87 4.33 11.38 -17.35
N LYS A 88 3.18 11.71 -16.76
CA LYS A 88 2.05 10.79 -16.59
C LYS A 88 2.40 9.50 -15.85
N VAL A 89 3.38 9.57 -14.94
CA VAL A 89 3.64 8.50 -13.97
C VAL A 89 2.45 8.43 -13.01
N GLU A 90 1.88 7.25 -12.85
CA GLU A 90 0.77 6.97 -11.95
C GLU A 90 1.28 6.76 -10.53
N ILE A 91 1.87 7.80 -9.93
CA ILE A 91 2.64 7.69 -8.68
C ILE A 91 1.82 7.11 -7.52
N ALA A 92 0.52 7.39 -7.44
CA ALA A 92 -0.30 6.81 -6.37
C ALA A 92 -0.48 5.31 -6.57
N ASP A 93 -0.71 4.89 -7.82
CA ASP A 93 -0.88 3.48 -8.18
C ASP A 93 0.44 2.70 -8.08
N VAL A 94 1.58 3.33 -8.41
CA VAL A 94 2.92 2.77 -8.17
C VAL A 94 3.13 2.51 -6.67
N ILE A 95 2.69 3.42 -5.79
CA ILE A 95 2.77 3.20 -4.35
C ILE A 95 1.88 2.03 -3.91
N TYR A 96 0.70 1.82 -4.53
CA TYR A 96 -0.10 0.62 -4.28
C TYR A 96 0.59 -0.66 -4.76
N ALA A 97 1.24 -0.64 -5.92
CA ALA A 97 2.06 -1.75 -6.39
C ALA A 97 3.17 -2.10 -5.39
N LEU A 98 3.87 -1.08 -4.87
CA LEU A 98 4.89 -1.25 -3.83
C LEU A 98 4.33 -1.83 -2.53
N ARG A 99 3.13 -1.39 -2.08
CA ARG A 99 2.44 -1.96 -0.91
C ARG A 99 2.10 -3.43 -1.10
N ASN A 100 1.66 -3.81 -2.30
CA ASN A 100 1.37 -5.21 -2.62
C ASN A 100 2.64 -6.07 -2.57
N ILE A 101 3.76 -5.56 -3.11
CA ILE A 101 5.07 -6.23 -3.01
C ILE A 101 5.48 -6.36 -1.53
N ALA A 102 5.41 -5.28 -0.76
CA ALA A 102 5.74 -5.28 0.67
C ALA A 102 4.92 -6.32 1.46
N LEU A 103 3.61 -6.38 1.19
CA LEU A 103 2.69 -7.33 1.78
C LEU A 103 3.01 -8.78 1.39
N GLU A 104 3.36 -9.05 0.13
CA GLU A 104 3.82 -10.37 -0.30
C GLU A 104 5.13 -10.78 0.39
N GLU A 105 6.00 -9.84 0.72
CA GLU A 105 7.26 -10.06 1.44
C GLU A 105 7.12 -10.04 2.98
N GLY A 106 5.91 -9.80 3.50
CA GLY A 106 5.62 -9.83 4.94
C GLY A 106 5.78 -8.49 5.66
N TYR A 107 6.11 -7.41 4.95
CA TYR A 107 6.21 -6.05 5.49
C TYR A 107 4.84 -5.36 5.50
N ILE A 108 3.95 -5.80 6.40
CA ILE A 108 2.59 -5.28 6.54
C ILE A 108 2.33 -4.72 7.94
N PRO A 109 1.76 -3.50 8.08
CA PRO A 109 1.31 -3.00 9.36
C PRO A 109 0.18 -3.86 9.96
N ASN A 110 0.25 -4.12 11.27
CA ASN A 110 -0.69 -5.01 11.99
C ASN A 110 -2.18 -4.69 11.77
N ILE A 111 -2.52 -3.41 11.62
CA ILE A 111 -3.90 -2.96 11.41
C ILE A 111 -4.57 -3.61 10.18
N TYR A 112 -3.80 -3.87 9.11
CA TYR A 112 -4.35 -4.51 7.92
C TYR A 112 -4.65 -6.00 8.15
N SER A 113 -3.88 -6.69 8.99
CA SER A 113 -4.21 -8.05 9.42
C SER A 113 -5.50 -8.08 10.24
N GLU A 114 -5.69 -7.09 11.12
CA GLU A 114 -6.93 -6.96 11.90
C GLU A 114 -8.14 -6.71 11.00
N PHE A 115 -8.00 -5.83 10.00
CA PHE A 115 -9.04 -5.58 9.00
C PHE A 115 -9.38 -6.82 8.17
N ALA A 116 -8.37 -7.59 7.76
CA ALA A 116 -8.58 -8.86 7.06
C ALA A 116 -9.38 -9.85 7.92
N SER A 117 -9.01 -10.01 9.19
CA SER A 117 -9.71 -10.88 10.13
C SER A 117 -11.15 -10.43 10.40
N ALA A 118 -11.38 -9.12 10.56
CA ALA A 118 -12.73 -8.57 10.72
C ALA A 118 -13.60 -8.83 9.47
N LEU A 119 -13.03 -8.67 8.27
CA LEU A 119 -13.74 -8.94 7.02
C LEU A 119 -14.13 -10.43 6.89
N LEU A 120 -13.25 -11.36 7.27
CA LEU A 120 -13.50 -12.81 7.20
C LEU A 120 -14.52 -13.30 8.24
N ASN A 121 -14.56 -12.67 9.40
CA ASN A 121 -15.42 -13.08 10.51
C ASN A 121 -16.79 -12.38 10.49
N ASP A 122 -16.77 -11.06 10.32
CA ASP A 122 -17.94 -10.20 10.48
C ASP A 122 -18.48 -9.68 9.13
N GLY A 123 -17.74 -9.85 8.04
CA GLY A 123 -18.05 -9.26 6.73
C GLY A 123 -17.92 -7.73 6.73
N ARG A 124 -17.27 -7.14 7.74
CA ARG A 124 -17.08 -5.70 7.92
C ARG A 124 -15.68 -5.44 8.49
N ILE A 125 -15.08 -4.34 8.09
CA ILE A 125 -13.82 -3.87 8.68
C ILE A 125 -14.08 -3.32 10.10
N VAL A 126 -15.16 -2.56 10.26
CA VAL A 126 -15.54 -1.98 11.55
C VAL A 126 -16.62 -2.84 12.20
N LYS A 127 -16.34 -3.31 13.43
CA LYS A 127 -17.29 -4.07 14.22
C LYS A 127 -18.44 -3.19 14.68
N VAL A 128 -19.67 -3.64 14.43
CA VAL A 128 -20.88 -2.97 14.90
C VAL A 128 -21.14 -3.40 16.34
N SER A 129 -21.06 -2.45 17.26
CA SER A 129 -21.40 -2.71 18.67
C SER A 129 -22.91 -2.53 18.92
N LYS A 130 -23.40 -3.11 20.03
CA LYS A 130 -24.78 -2.89 20.49
C LYS A 130 -25.09 -1.40 20.72
N PHE A 131 -24.09 -0.61 21.12
CA PHE A 131 -24.24 0.84 21.28
C PHE A 131 -24.59 1.53 19.96
N VAL A 132 -23.93 1.15 18.86
CA VAL A 132 -24.24 1.69 17.53
C VAL A 132 -25.66 1.32 17.11
N GLU A 133 -26.07 0.06 17.32
CA GLU A 133 -27.42 -0.39 16.97
C GLU A 133 -28.50 0.34 17.78
N ASN A 134 -28.30 0.49 19.10
CA ASN A 134 -29.21 1.24 19.96
C ASN A 134 -29.33 2.72 19.52
N LYS A 135 -28.20 3.34 19.14
CA LYS A 135 -28.19 4.71 18.63
C LYS A 135 -28.93 4.84 17.29
N ARG A 136 -28.84 3.84 16.41
CA ARG A 136 -29.61 3.80 15.16
C ARG A 136 -31.11 3.77 15.45
N SER A 137 -31.55 2.89 16.33
CA SER A 137 -32.97 2.79 16.74
C SER A 137 -33.47 4.08 17.36
N ALA A 138 -32.69 4.73 18.22
CA ALA A 138 -33.03 6.03 18.82
C ALA A 138 -33.17 7.15 17.79
N LEU A 139 -32.48 7.05 16.64
CA LEU A 139 -32.58 7.96 15.51
C LEU A 139 -33.64 7.54 14.48
N GLY A 140 -34.42 6.48 14.75
CA GLY A 140 -35.44 5.96 13.82
C GLY A 140 -34.86 5.26 12.59
N LEU A 141 -33.58 4.86 12.61
CA LEU A 141 -32.93 4.17 11.50
C LEU A 141 -33.19 2.65 11.57
N PRO A 142 -33.34 1.97 10.43
CA PRO A 142 -33.54 0.52 10.41
C PRO A 142 -32.31 -0.24 10.90
N SER A 143 -32.51 -1.49 11.32
CA SER A 143 -31.41 -2.36 11.70
C SER A 143 -30.49 -2.66 10.52
N LEU A 144 -29.22 -2.93 10.82
CA LEU A 144 -28.25 -3.26 9.78
C LEU A 144 -28.52 -4.65 9.22
N GLN A 145 -28.49 -4.76 7.90
CA GLN A 145 -28.65 -6.04 7.21
C GLN A 145 -27.53 -7.01 7.59
N PRO A 146 -27.81 -8.33 7.68
CA PRO A 146 -26.77 -9.33 7.83
C PRO A 146 -25.75 -9.24 6.69
N THR A 147 -24.49 -9.48 7.01
CA THR A 147 -23.44 -9.55 6.00
C THR A 147 -23.44 -10.93 5.36
N GLY A 148 -23.25 -10.98 4.04
CA GLY A 148 -23.05 -12.22 3.30
C GLY A 148 -21.66 -12.81 3.52
N VAL A 149 -21.31 -13.14 4.77
CA VAL A 149 -19.95 -13.54 5.17
C VAL A 149 -19.46 -14.74 4.36
N ASP A 150 -20.32 -15.71 4.06
CA ASP A 150 -19.92 -16.87 3.25
C ASP A 150 -19.58 -16.51 1.80
N ALA A 151 -20.27 -15.54 1.21
CA ALA A 151 -19.94 -15.03 -0.12
C ALA A 151 -18.59 -14.29 -0.08
N ILE A 152 -18.35 -13.49 0.95
CA ILE A 152 -17.07 -12.80 1.16
C ILE A 152 -15.94 -13.82 1.30
N ARG A 153 -16.08 -14.85 2.15
CA ARG A 153 -15.09 -15.92 2.32
C ARG A 153 -14.78 -16.65 1.01
N LYS A 154 -15.80 -16.94 0.19
CA LYS A 154 -15.61 -17.55 -1.13
C LYS A 154 -14.77 -16.66 -2.04
N ILE A 155 -15.06 -15.36 -2.10
CA ILE A 155 -14.30 -14.40 -2.91
C ILE A 155 -12.84 -14.33 -2.42
N LEU A 156 -12.62 -14.12 -1.12
CA LEU A 156 -11.28 -14.00 -0.56
C LEU A 156 -10.43 -15.27 -0.75
N SER A 157 -11.06 -16.45 -0.71
CA SER A 157 -10.40 -17.72 -1.01
C SER A 157 -10.02 -17.81 -2.49
N ALA A 158 -10.94 -17.45 -3.39
CA ALA A 158 -10.71 -17.49 -4.83
C ALA A 158 -9.64 -16.49 -5.30
N THR A 159 -9.51 -15.35 -4.63
CA THR A 159 -8.47 -14.33 -4.94
C THR A 159 -7.14 -14.60 -4.24
N GLY A 160 -7.01 -15.69 -3.47
CA GLY A 160 -5.79 -16.02 -2.74
C GLY A 160 -5.49 -15.12 -1.55
N PHE A 161 -6.42 -14.26 -1.15
CA PHE A 161 -6.25 -13.31 -0.04
C PHE A 161 -6.01 -14.01 1.31
N ASN A 162 -6.55 -15.23 1.49
CA ASN A 162 -6.35 -16.02 2.71
C ASN A 162 -4.87 -16.37 2.97
N LYS A 163 -4.03 -16.45 1.93
CA LYS A 163 -2.59 -16.77 2.06
C LYS A 163 -1.83 -15.69 2.85
N LEU A 164 -2.39 -14.49 2.94
CA LEU A 164 -1.83 -13.36 3.68
C LEU A 164 -1.91 -13.53 5.20
N GLN A 165 -2.82 -14.38 5.70
CA GLN A 165 -2.92 -14.68 7.13
C GLN A 165 -1.90 -15.73 7.60
N GLN A 166 -1.61 -16.73 6.76
CA GLN A 166 -0.77 -17.88 7.12
C GLN A 166 0.70 -17.48 7.39
N LYS A 167 1.24 -16.49 6.65
CA LYS A 167 2.61 -16.01 6.87
C LYS A 167 2.87 -15.44 8.28
N LYS A 168 1.82 -15.00 9.00
CA LYS A 168 1.98 -14.43 10.35
C LYS A 168 2.14 -15.50 11.43
N GLU A 169 1.53 -16.68 11.25
CA GLU A 169 1.65 -17.80 12.21
C GLU A 169 3.06 -18.41 12.21
N GLU A 170 3.79 -18.30 11.09
CA GLU A 170 5.17 -18.83 10.96
C GLU A 170 6.26 -17.86 11.46
N THR A 171 5.92 -16.59 11.72
CA THR A 171 6.90 -15.54 12.07
C THR A 171 6.69 -14.95 13.49
N SER A 172 5.85 -15.60 14.32
CA SER A 172 5.64 -15.23 15.73
C SER A 172 6.30 -16.21 16.68
#